data_AF-K1YBD0-F1
#
_entry.id   AF-K1YBD0-F1
#
_cell.length_a   1.000
_cell.length_b   1.000
_cell.length_c   1.000
_cell.angle_alpha   90.00
_cell.angle_beta   90.00
_cell.angle_gamma   90.00
#
_symmetry.space_group_name_H-M   'P 1'
#
loop_
_entity.id
_entity.type
_entity.pdbx_description
1 polymer ?
#
loop_
_entity_poly.entity_id
_entity_poly.type
_entity_poly.pdbx_seq_one_letter_code
_entity_poly.pdbx_strand_id
1 'polypeptide(L)'
;MAGFQPPPRIKNALDNRKLNLSTPTPGAQGKYASLIWGLIANNPRITVYTNDPNDQGESKGYGKITANLDLPVLFMFLEQLKQVIEHDGEIKYKIENKNYIFPGGKRSEKPVVTSELWFGKDKEGMVWISVVARDRPKIKFTLAPSDFHHLMNADGTAVSAGQVSKLYGRAYIRILEQMFISVAADNYVEPPKKEGGNTGGYNKSAGRSSGGSNESSDDDMPF
;
A
#
# COMPACT_ATOMS: atom_id res chain seq x y z
N MET A 1 -26.22 -16.44 17.42
CA MET A 1 -25.89 -15.33 16.51
C MET A 1 -25.40 -15.94 15.21
N ALA A 2 -26.24 -16.03 14.18
CA ALA A 2 -25.83 -16.58 12.90
C ALA A 2 -24.71 -15.71 12.30
N GLY A 3 -23.58 -16.35 11.95
CA GLY A 3 -22.37 -15.66 11.54
C GLY A 3 -22.55 -14.98 10.19
N PHE A 4 -22.61 -13.65 10.19
CA PHE A 4 -22.45 -12.87 8.97
C PHE A 4 -21.06 -13.18 8.39
N GLN A 5 -21.04 -13.87 7.25
CA GLN A 5 -19.84 -14.02 6.43
C GLN A 5 -19.90 -12.90 5.38
N PRO A 6 -19.00 -11.90 5.43
CA PRO A 6 -18.94 -10.92 4.37
C PRO A 6 -18.71 -11.65 3.04
N PRO A 7 -19.36 -11.20 1.95
CA PRO A 7 -19.17 -11.83 0.65
C PRO A 7 -17.68 -11.81 0.27
N PRO A 8 -17.17 -12.87 -0.37
CA PRO A 8 -15.79 -12.92 -0.79
C PRO A 8 -15.49 -11.75 -1.74
N ARG A 9 -14.29 -11.18 -1.62
CA ARG A 9 -13.85 -10.11 -2.53
C ARG A 9 -13.90 -10.62 -3.97
N ILE A 10 -14.58 -9.88 -4.85
CA ILE A 10 -14.59 -10.14 -6.28
C ILE A 10 -13.17 -9.91 -6.82
N LYS A 11 -12.63 -10.91 -7.53
CA LYS A 11 -11.32 -10.80 -8.15
C LYS A 11 -11.36 -9.83 -9.33
N ASN A 12 -10.27 -9.10 -9.54
CA ASN A 12 -10.11 -8.18 -10.65
C ASN A 12 -8.74 -8.36 -11.31
N ALA A 13 -8.40 -7.52 -12.27
CA ALA A 13 -7.16 -7.66 -13.03
C ALA A 13 -5.89 -7.65 -12.15
N LEU A 14 -5.89 -6.93 -11.00
CA LEU A 14 -4.76 -6.91 -10.07
C LEU A 14 -4.50 -8.27 -9.39
N ASP A 15 -5.46 -9.19 -9.43
CA ASP A 15 -5.30 -10.56 -8.91
C ASP A 15 -4.60 -11.53 -9.87
N ASN A 16 -4.15 -11.02 -11.03
CA ASN A 16 -3.37 -11.82 -11.96
C ASN A 16 -2.02 -12.20 -11.34
N ARG A 17 -1.84 -13.50 -11.07
CA ARG A 17 -0.61 -14.06 -10.48
C ARG A 17 0.66 -13.77 -11.29
N LYS A 18 0.55 -13.44 -12.57
CA LYS A 18 1.70 -13.04 -13.42
C LYS A 18 2.30 -11.68 -13.04
N LEU A 19 1.60 -10.90 -12.22
CA LEU A 19 2.07 -9.62 -11.68
C LEU A 19 2.64 -9.75 -10.28
N ASN A 20 2.61 -10.95 -9.69
CA ASN A 20 3.18 -11.16 -8.38
C ASN A 20 4.70 -11.20 -8.49
N LEU A 21 5.38 -10.58 -7.53
CA LEU A 21 6.81 -10.80 -7.34
C LEU A 21 6.99 -11.95 -6.36
N SER A 22 8.00 -12.78 -6.58
CA SER A 22 8.35 -13.86 -5.68
C SER A 22 9.86 -13.89 -5.47
N THR A 23 10.26 -14.32 -4.28
CA THR A 23 11.66 -14.46 -3.88
C THR A 23 11.76 -15.55 -2.83
N PRO A 24 12.87 -16.29 -2.73
CA PRO A 24 13.09 -17.21 -1.63
C PRO A 24 12.89 -16.52 -0.27
N THR A 25 12.17 -17.18 0.64
CA THR A 25 11.98 -16.68 1.99
C THR A 25 13.33 -16.75 2.74
N PRO A 26 13.84 -15.63 3.29
CA PRO A 26 15.11 -15.63 4.00
C PRO A 26 15.11 -16.65 5.15
N GLY A 27 16.12 -17.52 5.19
CA GLY A 27 16.28 -18.53 6.25
C GLY A 27 15.31 -19.71 6.19
N ALA A 28 14.45 -19.83 5.16
CA ALA A 28 13.51 -20.93 5.02
C ALA A 28 13.67 -21.63 3.64
N GLN A 29 14.45 -22.72 3.61
CA GLN A 29 14.72 -23.46 2.39
C GLN A 29 13.44 -24.01 1.74
N GLY A 30 13.31 -23.84 0.42
CA GLY A 30 12.16 -24.31 -0.35
C GLY A 30 10.86 -23.51 -0.11
N LYS A 31 10.91 -22.44 0.69
CA LYS A 31 9.80 -21.51 0.86
C LYS A 31 10.04 -20.25 0.06
N TYR A 32 8.98 -19.73 -0.53
CA TYR A 32 9.01 -18.52 -1.35
C TYR A 32 8.02 -17.53 -0.79
N ALA A 33 8.48 -16.30 -0.55
CA ALA A 33 7.62 -15.18 -0.25
C ALA A 33 6.99 -14.66 -1.55
N SER A 34 5.85 -13.99 -1.42
CA SER A 34 5.20 -13.33 -2.55
C SER A 34 4.76 -11.92 -2.19
N LEU A 35 4.97 -10.98 -3.09
CA LEU A 35 4.37 -9.64 -3.06
C LEU A 35 3.26 -9.59 -4.10
N ILE A 36 2.08 -9.19 -3.66
CA ILE A 36 0.88 -9.08 -4.50
C ILE A 36 0.29 -7.67 -4.44
N TRP A 37 -0.45 -7.31 -5.48
CA TRP A 37 -1.18 -6.05 -5.60
C TRP A 37 -2.65 -6.27 -5.33
N GLY A 38 -3.32 -5.25 -4.81
CA GLY A 38 -4.75 -5.29 -4.63
C GLY A 38 -5.35 -3.91 -4.48
N LEU A 39 -6.67 -3.86 -4.62
CA LEU A 39 -7.47 -2.67 -4.40
C LEU A 39 -8.65 -3.06 -3.51
N ILE A 40 -8.79 -2.39 -2.37
CA ILE A 40 -9.89 -2.62 -1.42
C ILE A 40 -10.59 -1.30 -1.16
N ALA A 41 -11.87 -1.20 -1.50
CA ALA A 41 -12.65 0.05 -1.41
C ALA A 41 -11.89 1.23 -2.03
N ASN A 42 -11.40 1.03 -3.26
CA ASN A 42 -10.58 1.97 -4.02
C ASN A 42 -9.25 2.42 -3.36
N ASN A 43 -8.78 1.69 -2.34
CA ASN A 43 -7.49 1.94 -1.70
C ASN A 43 -6.46 0.85 -2.08
N PRO A 44 -5.31 1.23 -2.67
CA PRO A 44 -4.27 0.28 -3.03
C PRO A 44 -3.68 -0.46 -1.83
N ARG A 45 -3.34 -1.72 -2.08
CA ARG A 45 -2.73 -2.62 -1.10
C ARG A 45 -1.54 -3.30 -1.76
N ILE A 46 -0.39 -3.20 -1.10
CA ILE A 46 0.79 -4.01 -1.43
C ILE A 46 0.93 -5.02 -0.30
N THR A 47 0.70 -6.29 -0.60
CA THR A 47 0.67 -7.34 0.42
C THR A 47 1.83 -8.30 0.21
N VAL A 48 2.62 -8.51 1.25
CA VAL A 48 3.63 -9.56 1.32
C VAL A 48 3.05 -10.74 2.11
N TYR A 49 3.12 -11.92 1.52
CA TYR A 49 3.03 -13.19 2.24
C TYR A 49 4.46 -13.71 2.43
N THR A 50 4.93 -13.73 3.67
CA THR A 50 6.33 -14.04 4.00
C THR A 50 6.65 -15.51 3.79
N ASN A 51 5.67 -16.40 4.01
CA ASN A 51 5.84 -17.86 4.04
C ASN A 51 6.99 -18.33 4.95
N ASP A 52 7.38 -17.49 5.91
CA ASP A 52 8.35 -17.83 6.95
C ASP A 52 7.65 -18.69 8.00
N PRO A 53 8.17 -19.89 8.34
CA PRO A 53 7.58 -20.78 9.34
C PRO A 53 7.34 -20.10 10.71
N ASN A 54 8.21 -19.17 11.11
CA ASN A 54 8.11 -18.45 12.38
C ASN A 54 7.07 -17.32 12.34
N ASP A 55 6.41 -17.15 11.18
CA ASP A 55 5.57 -16.02 10.87
C ASP A 55 4.10 -16.40 10.63
N GLN A 56 3.78 -17.70 10.74
CA GLN A 56 2.48 -18.28 10.39
C GLN A 56 1.40 -18.20 11.50
N GLY A 57 1.68 -17.54 12.62
CA GLY A 57 0.72 -17.41 13.73
C GLY A 57 -0.40 -16.39 13.45
N GLU A 58 -1.55 -16.55 14.12
CA GLU A 58 -2.69 -15.61 14.04
C GLU A 58 -2.29 -14.19 14.45
N SER A 59 -1.47 -14.05 15.51
CA SER A 59 -0.92 -12.77 15.97
C SER A 59 -0.07 -12.05 14.92
N LYS A 60 0.38 -12.77 13.90
CA LYS A 60 1.17 -12.26 12.77
C LYS A 60 0.40 -12.26 11.45
N GLY A 61 -0.91 -12.50 11.52
CA GLY A 61 -1.78 -12.54 10.35
C GLY A 61 -1.38 -13.60 9.34
N TYR A 62 -0.90 -14.76 9.81
CA TYR A 62 -0.50 -15.89 8.96
C TYR A 62 0.52 -15.49 7.88
N GLY A 63 1.60 -14.83 8.30
CA GLY A 63 2.67 -14.39 7.41
C GLY A 63 2.33 -13.16 6.55
N LYS A 64 1.17 -12.53 6.77
CA LYS A 64 0.75 -11.36 5.99
C LYS A 64 1.32 -10.06 6.55
N ILE A 65 1.90 -9.24 5.68
CA ILE A 65 2.29 -7.85 5.93
C ILE A 65 1.68 -7.00 4.81
N THR A 66 1.09 -5.85 5.12
CA THR A 66 0.43 -5.01 4.11
C THR A 66 0.81 -3.55 4.25
N ALA A 67 1.26 -2.94 3.16
CA ALA A 67 1.30 -1.49 3.02
C ALA A 67 -0.06 -1.00 2.51
N ASN A 68 -0.75 -0.23 3.36
CA ASN A 68 -2.03 0.38 3.03
C ASN A 68 -1.79 1.78 2.48
N LEU A 69 -2.10 1.98 1.20
CA LEU A 69 -1.96 3.27 0.52
C LEU A 69 -3.33 3.80 0.08
N ASP A 70 -3.36 5.08 -0.28
CA ASP A 70 -4.37 5.66 -1.17
C ASP A 70 -3.82 5.74 -2.60
N LEU A 71 -4.68 6.07 -3.57
CA LEU A 71 -4.29 6.15 -4.98
C LEU A 71 -3.18 7.20 -5.21
N PRO A 72 -3.29 8.47 -4.75
CA PRO A 72 -2.20 9.43 -4.90
C PRO A 72 -0.85 8.95 -4.38
N VAL A 73 -0.81 8.34 -3.19
CA VAL A 73 0.43 7.83 -2.58
C VAL A 73 1.00 6.64 -3.37
N LEU A 74 0.14 5.77 -3.92
CA LEU A 74 0.60 4.73 -4.84
C LEU A 74 1.29 5.33 -6.07
N PHE A 75 0.70 6.34 -6.70
CA PHE A 75 1.28 6.97 -7.89
C PHE A 75 2.56 7.75 -7.57
N MET A 76 2.64 8.38 -6.39
CA MET A 76 3.89 8.95 -5.87
C MET A 76 4.98 7.87 -5.72
N PHE A 77 4.63 6.71 -5.16
CA PHE A 77 5.56 5.57 -5.07
C PHE A 77 6.05 5.11 -6.45
N LEU A 78 5.13 4.91 -7.40
CA LEU A 78 5.49 4.45 -8.75
C LEU A 78 6.37 5.46 -9.47
N GLU A 79 6.11 6.77 -9.33
CA GLU A 79 6.94 7.81 -9.90
C GLU A 79 8.33 7.87 -9.27
N GLN A 80 8.42 7.77 -7.94
CA GLN A 80 9.73 7.71 -7.27
C GLN A 80 10.49 6.44 -7.64
N LEU A 81 9.80 5.32 -7.88
CA LEU A 81 10.43 4.08 -8.34
C LEU A 81 10.99 4.21 -9.76
N LYS A 82 10.34 4.98 -10.66
CA LYS A 82 10.93 5.34 -11.96
C LYS A 82 12.25 6.10 -11.78
N GLN A 83 12.29 7.07 -10.87
CA GLN A 83 13.52 7.80 -10.56
C GLN A 83 14.61 6.87 -10.00
N VAL A 84 14.25 5.94 -9.11
CA VAL A 84 15.17 4.91 -8.60
C VAL A 84 15.74 4.06 -9.74
N ILE A 85 14.92 3.67 -10.71
CA ILE A 85 15.36 2.90 -11.87
C ILE A 85 16.40 3.69 -12.69
N GLU A 86 16.22 5.00 -12.84
CA GLU A 86 17.11 5.86 -13.63
C GLU A 86 18.37 6.35 -12.93
N HIS A 87 18.37 6.41 -11.60
CA HIS A 87 19.48 6.93 -10.81
C HIS A 87 20.82 6.21 -11.09
N ASP A 88 21.96 6.85 -10.88
CA ASP A 88 23.25 6.15 -10.96
C ASP A 88 23.67 5.63 -9.59
N GLY A 89 23.96 4.34 -9.48
CA GLY A 89 24.37 3.71 -8.22
C GLY A 89 23.23 3.44 -7.22
N GLU A 90 23.63 3.07 -6.00
CA GLU A 90 22.72 2.63 -4.92
C GLU A 90 21.89 3.80 -4.38
N ILE A 91 20.57 3.60 -4.30
CA ILE A 91 19.64 4.56 -3.70
C ILE A 91 18.42 3.83 -3.13
N LYS A 92 17.82 4.35 -2.06
CA LYS A 92 16.60 3.79 -1.48
C LYS A 92 15.74 4.85 -0.82
N TYR A 93 14.44 4.59 -0.82
CA TYR A 93 13.42 5.40 -0.18
C TYR A 93 12.49 4.52 0.65
N LYS A 94 11.71 5.17 1.52
CA LYS A 94 10.63 4.53 2.26
C LYS A 94 9.39 5.41 2.34
N ILE A 95 8.22 4.78 2.39
CA ILE A 95 6.95 5.39 2.76
C ILE A 95 6.48 4.73 4.06
N GLU A 96 6.22 5.54 5.09
CA GLU A 96 5.70 5.06 6.37
C GLU A 96 4.18 4.97 6.34
N ASN A 97 3.62 3.78 6.58
CA ASN A 97 2.17 3.60 6.73
C ASN A 97 1.80 3.65 8.21
N LYS A 98 1.11 4.71 8.61
CA LYS A 98 0.72 4.94 10.00
C LYS A 98 -0.74 4.55 10.22
N ASN A 99 -1.03 3.99 11.38
CA ASN A 99 -2.40 3.74 11.82
C ASN A 99 -2.50 3.87 13.34
N TYR A 100 -3.72 4.04 13.84
CA TYR A 100 -4.00 3.88 15.25
C TYR A 100 -4.02 2.40 15.60
N ILE A 101 -3.35 2.04 16.68
CA ILE A 101 -3.34 0.69 17.22
C ILE A 101 -4.13 0.64 18.54
N PHE A 102 -4.50 -0.56 18.99
CA PHE A 102 -5.32 -0.76 20.19
C PHE A 102 -4.61 -1.62 21.25
N PRO A 103 -3.42 -1.24 21.75
CA PRO A 103 -2.74 -1.98 22.81
C PRO A 103 -3.62 -2.03 24.07
N GLY A 104 -3.87 -3.24 24.58
CA GLY A 104 -4.75 -3.44 25.74
C GLY A 104 -6.19 -2.96 25.52
N GLY A 105 -6.66 -2.94 24.26
CA GLY A 105 -8.01 -2.50 23.90
C GLY A 105 -8.20 -0.98 23.87
N LYS A 106 -7.17 -0.18 24.20
CA LYS A 106 -7.23 1.28 24.14
C LYS A 106 -6.54 1.80 22.89
N ARG A 107 -7.21 2.68 22.16
CA ARG A 107 -6.64 3.36 20.99
C ARG A 107 -5.38 4.15 21.40
N SER A 108 -4.32 4.07 20.61
CA SER A 108 -3.13 4.89 20.80
C SER A 108 -3.45 6.38 20.68
N GLU A 109 -2.74 7.24 21.43
CA GLU A 109 -2.96 8.69 21.38
C GLU A 109 -2.60 9.27 20.01
N LYS A 110 -1.51 8.77 19.43
CA LYS A 110 -1.01 9.15 18.10
C LYS A 110 -0.99 7.94 17.17
N PRO A 111 -1.13 8.14 15.86
CA PRO A 111 -0.92 7.07 14.91
C PRO A 111 0.55 6.63 14.96
N VAL A 112 0.79 5.33 14.86
CA VAL A 112 2.13 4.74 14.90
C VAL A 112 2.43 4.06 13.57
N VAL A 113 3.71 3.90 13.22
CA VAL A 113 4.11 3.16 12.02
C VAL A 113 3.73 1.70 12.19
N THR A 114 2.92 1.20 11.27
CA THR A 114 2.45 -0.20 11.24
C THR A 114 3.14 -1.02 10.15
N SER A 115 3.51 -0.38 9.05
CA SER A 115 4.38 -0.93 8.02
C SER A 115 5.18 0.16 7.33
N GLU A 116 6.23 -0.23 6.64
CA GLU A 116 7.02 0.64 5.78
C GLU A 116 7.12 0.00 4.39
N LEU A 117 6.77 0.76 3.35
CA LEU A 117 7.06 0.40 1.97
C LEU A 117 8.45 0.93 1.61
N TRP A 118 9.42 0.03 1.51
CA TRP A 118 10.77 0.33 1.08
C TRP A 118 10.96 -0.05 -0.39
N PHE A 119 11.77 0.73 -1.09
CA PHE A 119 12.15 0.42 -2.45
C PHE A 119 13.47 1.11 -2.79
N GLY A 120 14.21 0.55 -3.72
CA GLY A 120 15.53 1.04 -4.04
C GLY A 120 16.22 0.25 -5.13
N LYS A 121 17.49 0.58 -5.32
CA LYS A 121 18.42 -0.10 -6.20
C LYS A 121 19.68 -0.39 -5.41
N ASP A 122 20.22 -1.60 -5.57
CA ASP A 122 21.49 -1.99 -4.94
C ASP A 122 22.71 -1.65 -5.83
N LYS A 123 23.90 -2.08 -5.41
CA LYS A 123 25.17 -1.75 -6.07
C LYS A 123 25.30 -2.43 -7.42
N GLU A 124 24.63 -3.57 -7.60
CA GLU A 124 24.57 -4.36 -8.82
C GLU A 124 23.53 -3.81 -9.81
N GLY A 125 22.80 -2.76 -9.42
CA GLY A 125 21.79 -2.12 -10.24
C GLY A 125 20.43 -2.82 -10.20
N MET A 126 20.23 -3.80 -9.31
CA MET A 126 18.96 -4.51 -9.16
C MET A 126 17.96 -3.64 -8.40
N VAL A 127 16.82 -3.38 -9.01
CA VAL A 127 15.74 -2.63 -8.42
C VAL A 127 14.87 -3.57 -7.59
N TRP A 128 14.48 -3.15 -6.40
CA TRP A 128 13.75 -3.99 -5.45
C TRP A 128 12.66 -3.20 -4.70
N ILE A 129 11.65 -3.95 -4.24
CA ILE A 129 10.56 -3.49 -3.38
C ILE A 129 10.52 -4.35 -2.12
N SER A 130 10.13 -3.79 -0.99
CA SER A 130 9.95 -4.49 0.28
C SER A 130 8.83 -3.87 1.09
N VAL A 131 8.04 -4.69 1.78
CA VAL A 131 7.10 -4.21 2.81
C VAL A 131 7.58 -4.77 4.15
N VAL A 132 7.91 -3.87 5.07
CA VAL A 132 8.49 -4.19 6.36
C VAL A 132 7.49 -3.90 7.47
N ALA A 133 7.41 -4.79 8.45
CA ALA A 133 6.74 -4.53 9.72
C ALA A 133 7.68 -4.90 10.88
N ARG A 134 7.39 -4.34 12.06
CA ARG A 134 8.21 -4.53 13.25
C ARG A 134 8.28 -6.01 13.64
N ASP A 135 9.49 -6.50 13.95
CA ASP A 135 9.75 -7.87 14.40
C ASP A 135 9.30 -8.96 13.39
N ARG A 136 9.30 -8.61 12.09
CA ARG A 136 8.98 -9.50 10.96
C ARG A 136 10.19 -9.60 10.02
N PRO A 137 10.30 -10.68 9.20
CA PRO A 137 11.38 -10.79 8.23
C PRO A 137 11.36 -9.64 7.21
N LYS A 138 12.55 -9.11 6.89
CA LYS A 138 12.73 -8.09 5.86
C LYS A 138 13.03 -8.77 4.53
N ILE A 139 12.10 -8.71 3.59
CA ILE A 139 12.16 -9.46 2.34
C ILE A 139 12.24 -8.48 1.16
N LYS A 140 13.29 -8.60 0.33
CA LYS A 140 13.43 -7.82 -0.90
C LYS A 140 12.92 -8.62 -2.10
N PHE A 141 12.00 -8.02 -2.84
CA PHE A 141 11.48 -8.54 -4.10
C PHE A 141 12.13 -7.78 -5.24
N THR A 142 12.98 -8.45 -6.01
CA THR A 142 13.65 -7.85 -7.16
C THR A 142 12.68 -7.71 -8.34
N LEU A 143 12.83 -6.62 -9.08
CA LEU A 143 12.13 -6.41 -10.34
C LEU A 143 12.96 -7.05 -11.45
N ALA A 144 12.67 -8.32 -11.74
CA ALA A 144 13.29 -9.06 -12.83
C ALA A 144 12.29 -10.09 -13.40
N PRO A 145 12.50 -10.57 -14.64
CA PRO A 145 11.78 -11.71 -15.16
C PRO A 145 11.95 -12.95 -14.25
N SER A 146 11.01 -13.89 -14.34
CA SER A 146 11.20 -15.21 -13.75
C SER A 146 12.30 -15.99 -14.48
N ASP A 147 12.77 -17.08 -13.87
CA ASP A 147 13.79 -18.00 -14.42
C ASP A 147 13.42 -18.66 -15.77
N PHE A 148 12.23 -18.39 -16.30
CA PHE A 148 11.76 -18.92 -17.57
C PHE A 148 12.01 -17.98 -18.75
N HIS A 149 12.42 -16.73 -18.51
CA HIS A 149 12.65 -15.73 -19.56
C HIS A 149 13.96 -15.01 -19.31
N HIS A 150 14.88 -15.10 -20.27
CA HIS A 150 16.19 -14.44 -20.21
C HIS A 150 16.34 -13.46 -21.36
N LEU A 151 16.84 -12.26 -21.05
CA LEU A 151 17.23 -11.29 -22.06
C LEU A 151 18.70 -11.51 -22.40
N MET A 152 18.99 -11.73 -23.68
CA MET A 152 20.34 -11.97 -24.19
C MET A 152 20.73 -10.86 -25.17
N ASN A 153 22.03 -10.58 -25.26
CA ASN A 153 22.62 -9.78 -26.31
C ASN A 153 22.60 -10.54 -27.65
N ALA A 154 22.80 -9.81 -28.75
CA ALA A 154 22.81 -10.41 -30.09
C ALA A 154 23.92 -11.45 -30.31
N ASP A 155 25.02 -11.34 -29.56
CA ASP A 155 26.14 -12.28 -29.57
C ASP A 155 25.90 -13.53 -28.70
N GLY A 156 24.72 -13.64 -28.07
CA GLY A 156 24.34 -14.75 -27.19
C GLY A 156 24.81 -14.59 -25.73
N THR A 157 25.50 -13.51 -25.38
CA THR A 157 25.89 -13.25 -23.99
C THR A 157 24.71 -12.72 -23.16
N ALA A 158 24.76 -12.94 -21.84
CA ALA A 158 23.71 -12.45 -20.95
C ALA A 158 23.80 -10.94 -20.77
N VAL A 159 22.64 -10.26 -20.81
CA VAL A 159 22.54 -8.86 -20.37
C VAL A 159 22.76 -8.81 -18.86
N SER A 160 23.44 -7.77 -18.37
CA SER A 160 23.72 -7.65 -16.93
C SER A 160 22.41 -7.58 -16.12
N ALA A 161 22.43 -8.15 -14.91
CA ALA A 161 21.24 -8.23 -14.07
C ALA A 161 20.61 -6.85 -13.80
N GLY A 162 21.43 -5.83 -13.51
CA GLY A 162 20.95 -4.45 -13.33
C GLY A 162 20.29 -3.86 -14.59
N GLN A 163 20.82 -4.12 -15.79
CA GLN A 163 20.20 -3.68 -17.05
C GLN A 163 18.86 -4.39 -17.29
N VAL A 164 18.79 -5.70 -17.03
CA VAL A 164 17.54 -6.47 -17.09
C VAL A 164 16.52 -5.89 -16.10
N SER A 165 16.95 -5.62 -14.86
CA SER A 165 16.07 -5.08 -13.82
C SER A 165 15.54 -3.70 -14.15
N LYS A 166 16.38 -2.83 -14.75
CA LYS A 166 15.98 -1.52 -15.26
C LYS A 166 14.89 -1.64 -16.33
N LEU A 167 15.10 -2.46 -17.35
CA LEU A 167 14.13 -2.66 -18.44
C LEU A 167 12.83 -3.26 -17.93
N TYR A 168 12.92 -4.32 -17.13
CA TYR A 168 11.76 -4.99 -16.54
C TYR A 168 10.98 -4.04 -15.64
N GLY A 169 11.67 -3.29 -14.76
CA GLY A 169 11.06 -2.34 -13.84
C GLY A 169 10.24 -1.27 -14.56
N ARG A 170 10.75 -0.70 -15.66
CA ARG A 170 10.00 0.27 -16.48
C ARG A 170 8.71 -0.33 -17.06
N ALA A 171 8.81 -1.51 -17.67
CA ALA A 171 7.65 -2.19 -18.25
C ALA A 171 6.62 -2.56 -17.17
N TYR A 172 7.10 -3.03 -16.02
CA TYR A 172 6.29 -3.44 -14.89
C TYR A 172 5.52 -2.27 -14.27
N ILE A 173 6.17 -1.12 -14.06
CA ILE A 173 5.49 0.10 -13.57
C ILE A 173 4.39 0.52 -14.53
N ARG A 174 4.66 0.56 -15.83
CA ARG A 174 3.66 0.94 -16.84
C ARG A 174 2.42 0.05 -16.77
N ILE A 175 2.60 -1.26 -16.59
CA ILE A 175 1.50 -2.20 -16.41
C ILE A 175 0.71 -1.86 -15.15
N LEU A 176 1.39 -1.66 -14.01
CA LEU A 176 0.72 -1.32 -12.75
C LEU A 176 -0.07 -0.02 -12.83
N GLU A 177 0.48 1.04 -13.42
CA GLU A 177 -0.22 2.33 -13.58
C GLU A 177 -1.54 2.16 -14.34
N GLN A 178 -1.49 1.48 -15.49
CA GLN A 178 -2.67 1.25 -16.32
C GLN A 178 -3.71 0.38 -15.60
N MET A 179 -3.26 -0.67 -14.91
CA MET A 179 -4.15 -1.58 -14.21
C MET A 179 -4.80 -0.95 -12.99
N PHE A 180 -4.04 -0.19 -12.19
CA PHE A 180 -4.61 0.50 -11.03
C PHE A 180 -5.63 1.56 -11.45
N ILE A 181 -5.37 2.33 -12.51
CA ILE A 181 -6.36 3.31 -13.01
C ILE A 181 -7.63 2.61 -13.50
N SER A 182 -7.49 1.58 -14.35
CA SER A 182 -8.65 0.86 -14.88
C SER A 182 -9.48 0.24 -13.76
N VAL A 183 -8.84 -0.50 -12.86
CA VAL A 183 -9.52 -1.19 -11.76
C VAL A 183 -10.09 -0.20 -10.73
N ALA A 184 -9.48 0.96 -10.54
CA ALA A 184 -10.02 2.01 -9.68
C ALA A 184 -11.27 2.66 -10.26
N ALA A 185 -11.25 2.96 -11.57
CA ALA A 185 -12.40 3.50 -12.27
C ALA A 185 -13.58 2.51 -12.26
N ASP A 186 -13.32 1.23 -12.57
CA ASP A 186 -14.33 0.18 -12.61
C ASP A 186 -14.96 -0.12 -11.24
N ASN A 187 -14.18 0.00 -10.16
CA ASN A 187 -14.63 -0.33 -8.80
C ASN A 187 -15.08 0.91 -8.00
N TYR A 188 -15.10 2.10 -8.58
CA TYR A 188 -15.51 3.29 -7.85
C TYR A 188 -16.99 3.20 -7.51
N VAL A 189 -17.28 3.30 -6.22
CA VAL A 189 -18.64 3.45 -5.70
C VAL A 189 -18.62 4.75 -4.90
N GLU A 190 -19.51 5.68 -5.27
CA GLU A 190 -19.64 6.95 -4.55
C GLU A 190 -19.97 6.63 -3.08
N PRO A 191 -19.16 7.11 -2.11
CA PRO A 191 -19.48 6.90 -0.71
C PRO A 191 -20.81 7.58 -0.40
N PRO A 192 -21.72 6.94 0.35
CA PRO A 192 -22.97 7.58 0.72
C PRO A 192 -22.66 8.87 1.46
N LYS A 193 -23.39 9.94 1.15
CA LYS A 193 -23.31 11.19 1.90
C LYS A 193 -23.50 10.85 3.38
N LYS A 194 -22.52 11.19 4.22
CA LYS A 194 -22.73 11.12 5.66
C LYS A 194 -23.90 12.06 5.95
N GLU A 195 -25.05 11.50 6.30
CA GLU A 195 -26.16 12.30 6.83
C GLU A 195 -25.59 13.13 7.96
N GLY A 196 -25.74 14.46 7.86
CA GLY A 196 -25.22 15.38 8.84
C GLY A 196 -25.68 14.94 10.22
N GLY A 197 -24.71 14.72 11.13
CA GLY A 197 -25.00 14.48 12.52
C GLY A 197 -25.74 15.69 13.10
N ASN A 198 -27.07 15.63 13.07
CA ASN A 198 -27.93 16.60 13.71
C ASN A 198 -29.09 15.86 14.39
N THR A 199 -28.76 15.14 15.47
CA THR A 199 -29.76 14.65 16.42
C THR A 199 -29.10 14.52 17.80
N GLY A 200 -28.68 15.66 18.36
CA GLY A 200 -28.23 15.80 19.74
C GLY A 200 -29.03 16.92 20.39
N GLY A 201 -29.97 16.55 21.27
CA GLY A 201 -31.03 17.39 21.82
C GLY A 201 -30.61 18.78 22.32
N TYR A 202 -31.12 19.81 21.65
CA TYR A 202 -31.30 21.12 22.27
C TYR A 202 -32.48 21.03 23.24
N ASN A 203 -32.15 20.91 24.52
CA ASN A 203 -33.05 21.15 25.64
C ASN A 203 -33.74 22.51 25.44
N LYS A 204 -35.02 22.51 25.07
CA LYS A 204 -35.91 23.65 25.27
C LYS A 204 -36.23 23.75 26.76
N SER A 205 -35.30 24.32 27.53
CA SER A 205 -35.62 24.85 28.85
C SER A 205 -36.13 26.28 28.67
N ALA A 206 -37.42 26.46 28.92
CA ALA A 206 -38.07 27.75 29.02
C ALA A 206 -37.36 28.61 30.08
N GLY A 207 -36.97 29.83 29.69
CA GLY A 207 -36.40 30.82 30.59
C GLY A 207 -36.52 32.22 29.99
N ARG A 208 -37.43 33.02 30.56
CA ARG A 208 -37.72 34.42 30.22
C ARG A 208 -36.54 35.32 30.62
N SER A 209 -36.06 36.17 29.71
CA SER A 209 -35.49 37.52 29.97
C SER A 209 -35.15 38.14 28.61
N SER A 210 -35.94 39.07 28.05
CA SER A 210 -35.90 40.53 28.29
C SER A 210 -34.50 41.15 28.14
N GLY A 211 -34.35 41.98 27.09
CA GLY A 211 -33.44 43.12 27.07
C GLY A 211 -32.43 43.18 25.92
N GLY A 212 -32.62 44.15 25.00
CA GLY A 212 -31.50 44.92 24.45
C GLY A 212 -31.13 44.71 22.98
N SER A 213 -31.56 45.67 22.15
CA SER A 213 -31.06 46.07 20.83
C SER A 213 -29.54 46.32 20.77
N ASN A 214 -28.83 45.99 19.69
CA ASN A 214 -28.63 46.86 18.50
C ASN A 214 -27.70 46.23 17.43
N GLU A 215 -27.78 46.80 16.24
CA GLU A 215 -27.07 46.60 14.95
C GLU A 215 -25.56 46.27 15.00
N SER A 216 -25.09 45.43 14.07
CA SER A 216 -24.24 45.87 12.95
C SER A 216 -23.69 44.67 12.16
N SER A 217 -23.67 44.85 10.86
CA SER A 217 -23.29 43.95 9.79
C SER A 217 -21.77 43.67 9.71
N ASP A 218 -21.48 42.53 9.08
CA ASP A 218 -20.38 42.22 8.16
C ASP A 218 -18.91 42.30 8.60
N ASP A 219 -18.20 41.33 8.02
CA ASP A 219 -16.77 41.26 7.71
C ASP A 219 -15.83 40.37 8.56
N ASP A 220 -15.14 39.52 7.79
CA ASP A 220 -13.85 38.86 7.99
C ASP A 220 -13.75 37.48 8.67
N MET A 221 -13.76 36.45 7.81
CA MET A 221 -13.02 35.20 8.01
C MET A 221 -11.58 35.35 7.49
N PRO A 222 -10.54 35.12 8.32
CA PRO A 222 -9.16 35.10 7.85
C PRO A 222 -8.78 33.72 7.29
N PHE A 223 -7.94 33.73 6.25
CA PHE A 223 -7.17 32.57 5.75
C PHE A 223 -6.16 32.07 6.79
#